data_AF-A0A1Y3KF32-F1
#
_entry.id   AF-A0A1Y3KF32-F1
#
_cell.length_a   1.000
_cell.length_b   1.000
_cell.length_c   1.000
_cell.angle_alpha   90.00
_cell.angle_beta   90.00
_cell.angle_gamma   90.00
#
_symmetry.space_group_name_H-M   'P 1'
#
loop_
_entity.id
_entity.type
_entity.pdbx_description
1 polymer ?
#
loop_
_entity_poly.entity_id
_entity_poly.type
_entity_poly.pdbx_seq_one_letter_code
_entity_poly.pdbx_strand_id
1 'polypeptide(L)'
;MKLIAAQISATPGDVEKNLAQHIDAIHAAASQGADAVVFPELSLTGYEPELAGGLAMAPTDSRLDAFQALSDRYTLLIAVGAPTQGREGTQISMIAFQPGLPRAVYSKQLLHADELPFFTPGTQQQVFRQGGHVLVPAICYESLQPAHADQAAAAGAQVYLASVAKSQKGVDLACNHYPAMARKHGMTVIMANCVGPADNFIGAGQSAVWNPNGERVCTADATRQALVAYDTRTGEAGTVSLA
;
A
#
# COMPACT_ATOMS: atom_id res chain seq x y z
N MET A 1 -2.98 -0.59 17.52
CA MET A 1 -3.60 -0.09 16.29
C MET A 1 -4.08 -1.25 15.42
N LYS A 2 -5.23 -1.11 14.78
CA LYS A 2 -5.77 -2.06 13.80
C LYS A 2 -5.39 -1.65 12.38
N LEU A 3 -4.58 -2.48 11.75
CA LEU A 3 -4.05 -2.30 10.39
C LEU A 3 -4.85 -3.14 9.41
N ILE A 4 -5.10 -2.59 8.21
CA ILE A 4 -5.75 -3.31 7.11
C ILE A 4 -4.93 -3.19 5.82
N ALA A 5 -4.68 -4.33 5.17
CA ALA A 5 -4.23 -4.38 3.78
C ALA A 5 -5.43 -4.72 2.90
N ALA A 6 -5.71 -3.87 1.92
CA ALA A 6 -6.76 -4.09 0.94
C ALA A 6 -6.19 -4.87 -0.24
N GLN A 7 -6.54 -6.16 -0.33
CA GLN A 7 -6.28 -6.98 -1.51
C GLN A 7 -7.40 -6.75 -2.50
N ILE A 8 -7.10 -6.03 -3.58
CA ILE A 8 -8.10 -5.62 -4.56
C ILE A 8 -7.64 -5.89 -5.99
N SER A 9 -8.62 -6.01 -6.89
CA SER A 9 -8.42 -6.14 -8.34
C SER A 9 -8.77 -4.83 -9.00
N ALA A 10 -7.77 -4.09 -9.47
CA ALA A 10 -8.01 -2.86 -10.20
C ALA A 10 -8.43 -3.18 -11.64
N THR A 11 -9.35 -2.39 -12.21
CA THR A 11 -9.64 -2.42 -13.64
C THR A 11 -8.62 -1.51 -14.36
N PRO A 12 -7.78 -2.05 -15.26
CA PRO A 12 -6.77 -1.28 -15.99
C PRO A 12 -7.32 0.01 -16.61
N GLY A 13 -6.77 1.15 -16.22
CA GLY A 13 -7.12 2.49 -16.74
C GLY A 13 -8.46 3.08 -16.31
N ASP A 14 -9.36 2.31 -15.69
CA ASP A 14 -10.68 2.78 -15.27
C ASP A 14 -10.64 3.40 -13.86
N VAL A 15 -10.14 4.64 -13.80
CA VAL A 15 -9.94 5.36 -12.53
C VAL A 15 -11.23 5.52 -11.75
N GLU A 16 -12.36 5.82 -12.39
CA GLU A 16 -13.63 6.04 -11.71
C GLU A 16 -14.15 4.76 -11.03
N LYS A 17 -14.08 3.62 -11.75
CA LYS A 17 -14.43 2.33 -11.17
C LYS A 17 -13.50 1.93 -10.02
N ASN A 18 -12.20 2.19 -10.18
CA ASN A 18 -11.23 1.90 -9.13
C ASN A 18 -11.46 2.78 -7.90
N LEU A 19 -11.76 4.07 -8.06
CA LEU A 19 -12.12 4.99 -6.97
C LEU A 19 -13.34 4.47 -6.18
N ALA A 20 -14.41 4.07 -6.88
CA ALA A 20 -15.60 3.52 -6.24
C ALA A 20 -15.27 2.27 -5.40
N GLN A 21 -14.47 1.35 -5.96
CA GLN A 21 -14.03 0.15 -5.24
C GLN A 21 -13.17 0.46 -4.01
N HIS A 22 -12.32 1.49 -4.07
CA HIS A 22 -11.55 1.92 -2.91
C HIS A 22 -12.45 2.49 -1.82
N ILE A 23 -13.45 3.30 -2.20
CA ILE A 23 -14.43 3.86 -1.26
C ILE A 23 -15.17 2.73 -0.51
N ASP A 24 -15.64 1.72 -1.23
CA ASP A 24 -16.31 0.56 -0.63
C ASP A 24 -15.38 -0.21 0.32
N ALA A 25 -14.13 -0.45 -0.08
CA ALA A 25 -13.12 -1.08 0.75
C ALA A 25 -12.77 -0.24 2.00
N ILE A 26 -12.74 1.09 1.89
CA ILE A 26 -12.51 2.01 3.01
C ILE A 26 -13.69 1.95 4.00
N HIS A 27 -14.93 1.92 3.51
CA HIS A 27 -16.10 1.73 4.38
C HIS A 27 -16.05 0.39 5.12
N ALA A 28 -15.68 -0.69 4.43
CA ALA A 28 -15.50 -2.01 5.04
C ALA A 28 -14.31 -2.05 6.03
N ALA A 29 -13.24 -1.30 5.78
CA ALA A 29 -12.13 -1.16 6.71
C ALA A 29 -12.55 -0.39 7.98
N ALA A 30 -13.26 0.72 7.80
CA ALA A 30 -13.76 1.54 8.90
C ALA A 30 -14.77 0.77 9.78
N SER A 31 -15.63 -0.06 9.20
CA SER A 31 -16.58 -0.88 9.97
C SER A 31 -15.90 -1.93 10.85
N GLN A 32 -14.67 -2.33 10.52
CA GLN A 32 -13.84 -3.20 11.36
C GLN A 32 -13.06 -2.45 12.45
N GLY A 33 -13.17 -1.11 12.49
CA GLY A 33 -12.45 -0.25 13.41
C GLY A 33 -10.97 -0.07 13.04
N ALA A 34 -10.66 -0.01 11.74
CA ALA A 34 -9.30 0.22 11.26
C ALA A 34 -8.76 1.59 11.70
N ASP A 35 -7.50 1.62 12.09
CA ASP A 35 -6.72 2.85 12.28
C ASP A 35 -5.98 3.24 11.00
N ALA A 36 -5.60 2.26 10.17
CA ALA A 36 -4.96 2.48 8.88
C ALA A 36 -5.38 1.42 7.84
N VAL A 37 -5.57 1.85 6.60
CA VAL A 37 -5.76 0.99 5.43
C VAL A 37 -4.76 1.33 4.33
N VAL A 38 -4.07 0.31 3.81
CA VAL A 38 -3.11 0.43 2.71
C VAL A 38 -3.57 -0.39 1.50
N PHE A 39 -3.42 0.18 0.31
CA PHE A 39 -3.79 -0.41 -0.96
C PHE A 39 -2.55 -0.78 -1.81
N PRO A 40 -2.73 -1.62 -2.84
CA PRO A 40 -1.65 -2.06 -3.72
C PRO A 40 -0.99 -0.93 -4.51
N GLU A 41 0.16 -1.24 -5.10
CA GLU A 41 0.88 -0.33 -5.98
C GLU A 41 0.01 0.03 -7.21
N LEU A 42 -0.05 1.32 -7.56
CA LEU A 42 -0.86 1.85 -8.66
C LEU A 42 -2.35 1.43 -8.63
N SER A 43 -2.90 1.16 -7.45
CA SER A 43 -4.25 0.60 -7.30
C SER A 43 -5.38 1.45 -7.90
N LEU A 44 -5.23 2.78 -8.00
CA LEU A 44 -6.22 3.64 -8.64
C LEU A 44 -6.27 3.51 -10.16
N THR A 45 -5.23 3.00 -10.80
CA THR A 45 -5.14 2.85 -12.27
C THR A 45 -4.97 1.41 -12.72
N GLY A 46 -4.65 0.49 -11.81
CA GLY A 46 -4.00 -0.77 -12.14
C GLY A 46 -2.51 -0.57 -12.37
N TYR A 47 -1.75 -1.66 -12.19
CA TYR A 47 -0.33 -1.68 -12.53
C TYR A 47 -0.18 -1.81 -14.04
N GLU A 48 -0.16 -0.66 -14.72
CA GLU A 48 -0.10 -0.55 -16.19
C GLU A 48 0.89 0.56 -16.57
N PRO A 49 2.20 0.26 -16.63
CA PRO A 49 3.24 1.27 -16.85
C PRO A 49 3.03 2.12 -18.11
N GLU A 50 2.55 1.53 -19.20
CA GLU A 50 2.29 2.24 -20.46
C GLU A 50 1.17 3.29 -20.35
N LEU A 51 0.16 3.04 -19.50
CA LEU A 51 -0.96 3.95 -19.29
C LEU A 51 -0.64 5.04 -18.26
N ALA A 52 0.34 4.81 -17.40
CA ALA A 52 0.58 5.61 -16.20
C ALA A 52 0.80 7.11 -16.49
N GLY A 53 1.47 7.45 -17.59
CA GLY A 53 1.70 8.85 -17.97
C GLY A 53 0.41 9.63 -18.26
N GLY A 54 -0.56 9.01 -18.95
CA GLY A 54 -1.86 9.62 -19.25
C GLY A 54 -2.80 9.67 -18.05
N LEU A 55 -2.54 8.85 -17.03
CA LEU A 55 -3.37 8.72 -15.83
C LEU A 55 -2.77 9.39 -14.59
N ALA A 56 -1.58 9.99 -14.72
CA ALA A 56 -0.86 10.59 -13.61
C ALA A 56 -1.70 11.69 -12.93
N MET A 57 -1.94 11.53 -11.63
CA MET A 57 -2.77 12.42 -10.84
C MET A 57 -1.93 13.52 -10.18
N ALA A 58 -2.50 14.72 -10.06
CA ALA A 58 -1.96 15.74 -9.18
C ALA A 58 -2.40 15.46 -7.73
N PRO A 59 -1.59 15.81 -6.70
CA PRO A 59 -2.03 15.69 -5.31
C PRO A 59 -3.32 16.48 -5.01
N THR A 60 -3.59 17.53 -5.78
CA THR A 60 -4.78 18.39 -5.68
C THR A 60 -5.96 17.91 -6.53
N ASP A 61 -5.89 16.72 -7.14
CA ASP A 61 -6.99 16.16 -7.93
C ASP A 61 -8.24 16.01 -7.05
N SER A 62 -9.36 16.60 -7.49
CA SER A 62 -10.61 16.62 -6.74
C SER A 62 -11.26 15.23 -6.63
N ARG A 63 -10.91 14.29 -7.51
CA ARG A 63 -11.39 12.91 -7.42
C ARG A 63 -10.90 12.22 -6.14
N LEU A 64 -9.81 12.71 -5.55
CA LEU A 64 -9.26 12.23 -4.29
C LEU A 64 -9.93 12.87 -3.04
N ASP A 65 -10.83 13.84 -3.22
CA ASP A 65 -11.51 14.54 -2.10
C ASP A 65 -12.32 13.57 -1.23
N ALA A 66 -12.91 12.55 -1.85
CA ALA A 66 -13.67 11.51 -1.15
C ALA A 66 -12.79 10.78 -0.12
N PHE A 67 -11.53 10.49 -0.43
CA PHE A 67 -10.63 9.83 0.50
C PHE A 67 -10.26 10.71 1.69
N GLN A 68 -10.06 12.01 1.48
CA GLN A 68 -9.85 12.94 2.60
C GLN A 68 -11.09 13.00 3.50
N ALA A 69 -12.28 13.14 2.91
CA ALA A 69 -13.53 13.19 3.67
C ALA A 69 -13.76 11.91 4.49
N LEU A 70 -13.43 10.73 3.94
CA LEU A 70 -13.51 9.45 4.64
C LEU A 70 -12.46 9.33 5.74
N SER A 71 -11.22 9.78 5.49
CA SER A 71 -10.15 9.83 6.49
C SER A 71 -10.56 10.66 7.70
N ASP A 72 -11.08 11.88 7.46
CA ASP A 72 -11.56 12.79 8.50
C ASP A 72 -12.73 12.18 9.27
N ARG A 73 -13.73 11.64 8.55
CA ARG A 73 -14.95 11.06 9.15
C ARG A 73 -14.63 9.88 10.07
N TYR A 74 -13.74 8.99 9.65
CA TYR A 74 -13.44 7.76 10.39
C TYR A 74 -12.21 7.86 11.28
N THR A 75 -11.52 8.99 11.29
CA THR A 75 -10.21 9.13 11.95
C THR A 75 -9.23 8.04 11.48
N LEU A 76 -9.20 7.79 10.16
CA LEU A 76 -8.52 6.67 9.53
C LEU A 76 -7.38 7.16 8.63
N LEU A 77 -6.19 6.58 8.74
CA LEU A 77 -5.15 6.76 7.71
C LEU A 77 -5.50 5.92 6.49
N ILE A 78 -5.57 6.54 5.31
CA ILE A 78 -5.85 5.87 4.04
C ILE A 78 -4.63 6.06 3.14
N ALA A 79 -4.05 4.99 2.63
CA ALA A 79 -2.88 5.02 1.75
C ALA A 79 -3.17 4.29 0.44
N VAL A 80 -3.30 5.05 -0.65
CA VAL A 80 -3.67 4.53 -1.99
C VAL A 80 -2.51 4.60 -2.98
N GLY A 81 -2.42 3.64 -3.90
CA GLY A 81 -1.41 3.65 -4.97
C GLY A 81 -1.91 4.38 -6.21
N ALA A 82 -1.10 5.28 -6.77
CA ALA A 82 -1.43 6.00 -8.00
C ALA A 82 -0.16 6.46 -8.74
N PRO A 83 -0.21 6.61 -10.07
CA PRO A 83 0.79 7.39 -10.76
C PRO A 83 0.58 8.87 -10.42
N THR A 84 1.66 9.58 -10.13
CA THR A 84 1.62 11.04 -9.87
C THR A 84 2.55 11.79 -10.77
N GLN A 85 2.23 13.06 -11.03
CA GLN A 85 3.13 13.95 -11.76
C GLN A 85 4.26 14.43 -10.83
N GLY A 86 5.47 13.93 -11.07
CA GLY A 86 6.71 14.41 -10.46
C GLY A 86 7.35 15.53 -11.27
N ARG A 87 8.47 16.07 -10.77
CA ARG A 87 9.21 17.15 -11.44
C ARG A 87 9.83 16.72 -12.78
N GLU A 88 10.29 15.47 -12.86
CA GLU A 88 11.04 14.95 -14.01
C GLU A 88 10.22 13.97 -14.87
N GLY A 89 8.98 13.69 -14.46
CA GLY A 89 8.09 12.77 -15.16
C GLY A 89 7.10 12.11 -14.21
N THR A 90 6.42 11.08 -14.71
CA THR A 90 5.51 10.26 -13.91
C THR A 90 6.28 9.51 -12.83
N GLN A 91 5.68 9.36 -11.65
CA GLN A 91 6.24 8.60 -10.53
C GLN A 91 5.22 7.58 -10.03
N ILE A 92 5.71 6.45 -9.51
CA ILE A 92 4.88 5.49 -8.77
C ILE A 92 4.76 5.98 -7.34
N SER A 93 3.54 6.28 -6.88
CA SER A 93 3.33 6.94 -5.61
C SER A 93 2.28 6.28 -4.73
N MET A 94 2.46 6.46 -3.42
CA MET A 94 1.47 6.27 -2.39
C MET A 94 0.96 7.64 -1.94
N ILE A 95 -0.32 7.90 -2.12
CA ILE A 95 -0.99 9.10 -1.63
C ILE A 95 -1.66 8.75 -0.30
N ALA A 96 -1.27 9.46 0.76
CA ALA A 96 -1.79 9.27 2.10
C ALA A 96 -2.73 10.40 2.50
N PHE A 97 -3.87 10.01 3.07
CA PHE A 97 -4.88 10.88 3.66
C PHE A 97 -4.89 10.61 5.16
N GLN A 98 -4.73 11.68 5.93
CA GLN A 98 -4.74 11.63 7.38
C GLN A 98 -5.77 12.62 7.93
N PRO A 99 -6.41 12.33 9.08
CA PRO A 99 -7.50 13.15 9.59
C PRO A 99 -7.04 14.58 9.88
N GLY A 100 -7.69 15.56 9.25
CA GLY A 100 -7.41 16.99 9.43
C GLY A 100 -6.04 17.47 8.92
N LEU A 101 -5.30 16.62 8.20
CA LEU A 101 -4.00 16.97 7.63
C LEU A 101 -4.06 17.10 6.10
N PRO A 102 -3.22 17.94 5.49
CA PRO A 102 -3.04 17.94 4.04
C PRO A 102 -2.58 16.57 3.54
N ARG A 103 -2.96 16.25 2.31
CA ARG A 103 -2.51 15.03 1.62
C ARG A 103 -0.99 14.97 1.58
N ALA A 104 -0.44 13.81 1.91
CA ALA A 104 0.97 13.53 1.77
C ALA A 104 1.18 12.58 0.58
N VAL A 105 2.30 12.75 -0.12
CA VAL A 105 2.68 11.88 -1.23
C VAL A 105 4.07 11.34 -0.96
N TYR A 106 4.19 10.01 -1.05
CA TYR A 106 5.44 9.30 -1.09
C TYR A 106 5.61 8.69 -2.48
N SER A 107 6.76 8.95 -3.11
CA SER A 107 7.07 8.41 -4.43
C SER A 107 8.21 7.42 -4.34
N LYS A 108 8.05 6.27 -4.99
CA LYS A 108 9.00 5.15 -5.01
C LYS A 108 10.39 5.64 -5.39
N GLN A 109 11.39 5.36 -4.57
CA GLN A 109 12.75 5.88 -4.72
C GLN A 109 13.64 4.91 -5.51
N LEU A 110 13.41 3.60 -5.35
CA LEU A 110 14.14 2.56 -6.08
C LEU A 110 13.21 1.89 -7.09
N LEU A 111 13.40 2.22 -8.35
CA LEU A 111 12.68 1.61 -9.47
C LEU A 111 13.27 0.24 -9.82
N HIS A 112 12.42 -0.68 -10.25
CA HIS A 112 12.85 -1.89 -10.91
C HIS A 112 13.18 -1.61 -12.39
N ALA A 113 13.95 -2.48 -13.04
CA ALA A 113 14.50 -2.19 -14.37
C ALA A 113 13.43 -2.01 -15.47
N ASP A 114 12.29 -2.69 -15.34
CA ASP A 114 11.13 -2.59 -16.22
C ASP A 114 10.32 -1.29 -16.03
N GLU A 115 10.49 -0.60 -14.90
CA GLU A 115 9.81 0.66 -14.59
C GLU A 115 10.54 1.88 -15.17
N LEU A 116 11.86 1.78 -15.39
CA LEU A 116 12.72 2.87 -15.86
C LEU A 116 12.25 3.56 -17.15
N PRO A 117 11.65 2.88 -18.14
CA PRO A 117 11.14 3.53 -19.34
C PRO A 117 9.92 4.44 -19.11
N PHE A 118 9.18 4.24 -18.01
CA PHE A 118 7.88 4.87 -17.78
C PHE A 118 7.87 5.83 -16.59
N PHE A 119 8.77 5.63 -15.62
CA PHE A 119 8.75 6.31 -14.34
C PHE A 119 10.09 6.96 -13.99
N THR A 120 10.01 8.00 -13.17
CA THR A 120 11.15 8.65 -12.52
C THR A 120 11.13 8.35 -11.02
N PRO A 121 12.30 8.24 -10.37
CA PRO A 121 12.35 7.96 -8.93
C PRO A 121 11.89 9.18 -8.11
N GLY A 122 11.26 8.90 -6.97
CA GLY A 122 11.09 9.85 -5.87
C GLY A 122 12.42 10.14 -5.18
N THR A 123 12.47 11.26 -4.46
CA THR A 123 13.69 11.72 -3.76
C THR A 123 13.47 12.05 -2.30
N GLN A 124 12.23 11.96 -1.82
CA GLN A 124 11.85 12.35 -0.47
C GLN A 124 11.35 11.14 0.30
N GLN A 125 12.03 10.85 1.41
CA GLN A 125 11.51 9.94 2.41
C GLN A 125 10.27 10.55 3.06
N GLN A 126 9.27 9.72 3.34
CA GLN A 126 8.08 10.13 4.08
C GLN A 126 7.83 9.22 5.27
N VAL A 127 7.13 9.78 6.24
CA VAL A 127 6.67 9.10 7.44
C VAL A 127 5.25 9.57 7.74
N PHE A 128 4.34 8.63 7.98
CA PHE A 128 2.98 8.93 8.41
C PHE A 128 2.82 8.68 9.91
N ARG A 129 1.91 9.42 10.54
CA ARG A 129 1.62 9.30 11.97
C ARG A 129 0.14 9.07 12.19
N GLN A 130 -0.21 7.96 12.83
CA GLN A 130 -1.60 7.61 13.11
C GLN A 130 -1.71 6.89 14.44
N GLY A 131 -2.62 7.35 15.31
CA GLY A 131 -2.82 6.77 16.64
C GLY A 131 -1.53 6.66 17.48
N GLY A 132 -0.63 7.64 17.37
CA GLY A 132 0.67 7.64 18.07
C GLY A 132 1.75 6.72 17.46
N HIS A 133 1.43 5.98 16.40
CA HIS A 133 2.37 5.08 15.72
C HIS A 133 3.01 5.77 14.52
N VAL A 134 4.22 5.34 14.20
CA VAL A 134 5.01 5.79 13.05
C VAL A 134 4.91 4.73 11.96
N LEU A 135 4.37 5.10 10.80
CA LEU A 135 4.20 4.23 9.66
C LEU A 135 5.09 4.73 8.52
N VAL A 136 5.88 3.83 7.92
CA VAL A 136 6.79 4.19 6.83
C VAL A 136 6.38 3.47 5.55
N PRO A 137 6.13 4.19 4.45
CA PRO A 137 5.76 3.62 3.17
C PRO A 137 6.95 2.98 2.46
N ALA A 138 6.68 1.89 1.74
CA ALA A 138 7.58 1.28 0.80
C ALA A 138 6.81 0.68 -0.37
N ILE A 139 7.30 0.87 -1.58
CA ILE A 139 6.60 0.47 -2.80
C ILE A 139 7.36 -0.66 -3.51
N CYS A 140 6.77 -1.85 -3.49
CA CYS A 140 7.12 -3.05 -4.26
C CYS A 140 8.60 -3.49 -4.32
N TYR A 141 9.39 -2.94 -5.24
CA TYR A 141 10.78 -3.40 -5.43
C TYR A 141 11.67 -2.93 -4.28
N GLU A 142 11.49 -1.67 -3.85
CA GLU A 142 12.28 -1.08 -2.78
C GLU A 142 12.00 -1.73 -1.43
N SER A 143 10.78 -2.23 -1.22
CA SER A 143 10.39 -2.94 -0.01
C SER A 143 11.11 -4.29 0.17
N LEU A 144 11.72 -4.82 -0.89
CA LEU A 144 12.56 -6.02 -0.83
C LEU A 144 14.05 -5.71 -0.71
N GLN A 145 14.42 -4.43 -0.56
CA GLN A 145 15.81 -4.02 -0.34
C GLN A 145 16.06 -3.86 1.17
N PRO A 146 16.99 -4.62 1.78
CA PRO A 146 17.27 -4.51 3.22
C PRO A 146 17.62 -3.08 3.64
N ALA A 147 18.34 -2.34 2.79
CA ALA A 147 18.72 -0.96 3.06
C ALA A 147 17.52 -0.01 3.19
N HIS A 148 16.41 -0.26 2.49
CA HIS A 148 15.19 0.55 2.62
C HIS A 148 14.50 0.29 3.96
N ALA A 149 14.40 -0.98 4.37
CA ALA A 149 13.91 -1.35 5.70
C ALA A 149 14.81 -0.79 6.83
N ASP A 150 16.13 -0.77 6.65
CA ASP A 150 17.07 -0.14 7.58
C ASP A 150 16.80 1.37 7.73
N GLN A 151 16.57 2.08 6.62
CA GLN A 151 16.23 3.50 6.64
C GLN A 151 14.87 3.76 7.28
N ALA A 152 13.87 2.92 7.01
CA ALA A 152 12.56 3.01 7.64
C ALA A 152 12.66 2.83 9.17
N ALA A 153 13.42 1.84 9.63
CA ALA A 153 13.67 1.64 11.05
C ALA A 153 14.43 2.82 11.68
N ALA A 154 15.42 3.39 10.99
CA ALA A 154 16.12 4.60 11.44
C ALA A 154 15.19 5.82 11.53
N ALA A 155 14.14 5.90 10.71
CA ALA A 155 13.07 6.89 10.79
C ALA A 155 12.04 6.61 11.91
N GLY A 156 12.23 5.53 12.68
CA GLY A 156 11.38 5.14 13.80
C GLY A 156 10.16 4.31 13.41
N ALA A 157 10.20 3.60 12.27
CA ALA A 157 9.09 2.76 11.81
C ALA A 157 8.65 1.77 12.89
N GLN A 158 7.37 1.87 13.28
CA GLN A 158 6.67 0.83 14.03
C GLN A 158 5.88 -0.07 13.07
N VAL A 159 5.45 0.49 11.93
CA VAL A 159 4.78 -0.22 10.85
C VAL A 159 5.45 0.10 9.52
N TYR A 160 5.75 -0.94 8.74
CA TYR A 160 6.25 -0.84 7.38
C TYR A 160 5.12 -1.16 6.40
N LEU A 161 4.68 -0.15 5.64
CA LEU A 161 3.55 -0.22 4.72
C LEU A 161 4.03 -0.61 3.33
N ALA A 162 4.04 -1.91 3.04
CA ALA A 162 4.44 -2.43 1.74
C ALA A 162 3.25 -2.42 0.76
N SER A 163 3.21 -1.44 -0.13
CA SER A 163 2.25 -1.36 -1.24
C SER A 163 2.89 -1.97 -2.47
N VAL A 164 2.32 -3.06 -3.00
CA VAL A 164 3.01 -3.87 -4.00
C VAL A 164 2.09 -4.35 -5.13
N ALA A 165 2.66 -4.59 -6.30
CA ALA A 165 2.08 -5.43 -7.34
C ALA A 165 3.04 -6.60 -7.63
N LYS A 166 2.70 -7.82 -7.20
CA LYS A 166 3.58 -8.99 -7.28
C LYS A 166 2.87 -10.23 -7.79
N SER A 167 3.52 -10.91 -8.73
CA SER A 167 3.22 -12.30 -9.10
C SER A 167 3.59 -13.28 -7.98
N GLN A 168 3.25 -14.56 -8.16
CA GLN A 168 3.52 -15.59 -7.14
C GLN A 168 5.00 -15.63 -6.73
N LYS A 169 5.90 -15.59 -7.72
CA LYS A 169 7.36 -15.54 -7.47
C LYS A 169 7.75 -14.34 -6.61
N GLY A 170 7.14 -13.18 -6.84
CA GLY A 170 7.36 -11.98 -6.05
C GLY A 170 6.85 -12.12 -4.61
N VAL A 171 5.70 -12.75 -4.42
CA VAL A 171 5.15 -13.07 -3.09
C VAL A 171 6.04 -14.06 -2.34
N ASP A 172 6.61 -15.07 -3.02
CA ASP A 172 7.53 -16.03 -2.40
C ASP A 172 8.79 -15.34 -1.89
N LEU A 173 9.35 -14.40 -2.66
CA LEU A 173 10.47 -13.56 -2.23
C LEU A 173 10.09 -12.69 -1.01
N ALA A 174 8.92 -12.06 -1.05
CA ALA A 174 8.38 -11.27 0.06
C ALA A 174 8.20 -12.10 1.33
N CYS A 175 7.68 -13.32 1.22
CA CYS A 175 7.49 -14.23 2.35
C CYS A 175 8.81 -14.68 3.00
N ASN A 176 9.94 -14.58 2.29
CA ASN A 176 11.26 -14.81 2.87
C ASN A 176 11.87 -13.53 3.45
N HIS A 177 11.66 -12.39 2.78
CA HIS A 177 12.29 -11.12 3.12
C HIS A 177 11.61 -10.40 4.30
N TYR A 178 10.29 -10.21 4.26
CA TYR A 178 9.57 -9.41 5.26
C TYR A 178 9.65 -9.97 6.68
N PRO A 179 9.57 -11.30 6.94
CA PRO A 179 9.81 -11.84 8.28
C PRO A 179 11.17 -11.46 8.86
N ALA A 180 12.21 -11.43 8.02
CA ALA A 180 13.56 -11.09 8.45
C ALA A 180 13.66 -9.62 8.83
N MET A 181 13.08 -8.72 8.03
CA MET A 181 13.07 -7.28 8.32
C MET A 181 12.21 -6.95 9.54
N ALA A 182 11.04 -7.59 9.67
CA ALA A 182 10.18 -7.44 10.83
C ALA A 182 10.91 -7.79 12.13
N ARG A 183 11.55 -8.97 12.19
CA ARG A 183 12.38 -9.41 13.34
C ARG A 183 13.55 -8.49 13.62
N LYS A 184 14.31 -8.13 12.57
CA LYS A 184 15.53 -7.34 12.70
C LYS A 184 15.26 -5.97 13.35
N HIS A 185 14.13 -5.36 13.02
CA HIS A 185 13.79 -4.00 13.45
C HIS A 185 12.70 -3.92 14.50
N GLY A 186 12.10 -5.05 14.90
CA GLY A 186 10.99 -5.07 15.85
C GLY A 186 9.77 -4.31 15.35
N MET A 187 9.52 -4.30 14.03
CA MET A 187 8.42 -3.57 13.40
C MET A 187 7.39 -4.52 12.79
N THR A 188 6.13 -4.09 12.72
CA THR A 188 5.09 -4.82 11.99
C THR A 188 5.24 -4.53 10.50
N VAL A 189 5.21 -5.55 9.64
CA VAL A 189 5.17 -5.37 8.19
C VAL A 189 3.77 -5.74 7.69
N ILE A 190 3.13 -4.84 6.96
CA ILE A 190 1.85 -5.08 6.30
C ILE A 190 2.00 -4.93 4.80
N MET A 191 1.65 -5.98 4.05
CA MET A 191 1.72 -5.99 2.60
C MET A 191 0.31 -6.00 2.02
N ALA A 192 0.00 -4.98 1.20
CA ALA A 192 -1.14 -4.97 0.30
C ALA A 192 -0.66 -5.26 -1.13
N ASN A 193 -1.11 -6.39 -1.67
CA ASN A 193 -0.82 -6.83 -3.04
C ASN A 193 -2.11 -6.87 -3.86
N CYS A 194 -2.01 -6.62 -5.16
CA CYS A 194 -3.13 -6.74 -6.07
C CYS A 194 -3.47 -8.21 -6.36
N VAL A 195 -4.70 -8.45 -6.80
CA VAL A 195 -5.15 -9.74 -7.32
C VAL A 195 -5.71 -9.56 -8.73
N GLY A 196 -5.44 -10.50 -9.64
CA GLY A 196 -5.87 -10.42 -11.03
C GLY A 196 -4.83 -9.80 -11.97
N PRO A 197 -5.20 -9.44 -13.21
CA PRO A 197 -4.25 -8.92 -14.20
C PRO A 197 -3.51 -7.67 -13.73
N ALA A 198 -2.21 -7.61 -14.02
CA ALA A 198 -1.33 -6.50 -13.75
C ALA A 198 -0.24 -6.48 -14.84
N ASP A 199 -0.35 -5.58 -15.82
CA ASP A 199 0.54 -5.53 -16.98
C ASP A 199 0.65 -6.93 -17.65
N ASN A 200 1.85 -7.50 -17.70
CA ASN A 200 2.13 -8.79 -18.34
C ASN A 200 2.06 -10.00 -17.38
N PHE A 201 1.59 -9.80 -16.14
CA PHE A 201 1.50 -10.85 -15.13
C PHE A 201 0.15 -10.87 -14.39
N ILE A 202 -0.02 -11.86 -13.52
CA ILE A 202 -1.16 -11.97 -12.61
C ILE A 202 -0.69 -11.64 -11.20
N GLY A 203 -1.27 -10.60 -10.60
CA GLY A 203 -1.17 -10.28 -9.19
C GLY A 203 -1.66 -11.46 -8.36
N ALA A 204 -0.78 -11.96 -7.49
CA ALA A 204 -0.99 -13.22 -6.78
C ALA A 204 -1.77 -13.07 -5.47
N GLY A 205 -2.34 -11.90 -5.19
CA GLY A 205 -2.99 -11.61 -3.92
C GLY A 205 -2.04 -11.92 -2.77
N GLN A 206 -2.48 -12.78 -1.84
CA GLN A 206 -1.71 -13.18 -0.66
C GLN A 206 -1.16 -11.97 0.12
N SER A 207 -1.94 -10.88 0.16
CA SER A 207 -1.71 -9.79 1.11
C SER A 207 -1.61 -10.38 2.51
N ALA A 208 -0.67 -9.88 3.30
CA ALA A 208 -0.29 -10.52 4.55
C ALA A 208 0.30 -9.54 5.55
N VAL A 209 0.29 -9.95 6.82
CA VAL A 209 0.89 -9.19 7.92
C VAL A 209 1.89 -10.06 8.66
N TRP A 210 3.04 -9.48 8.99
CA TRP A 210 4.05 -10.06 9.86
C TRP A 210 4.20 -9.20 11.11
N ASN A 211 4.13 -9.83 12.28
CA ASN A 211 4.31 -9.15 13.56
C ASN A 211 5.80 -8.81 13.80
N PRO A 212 6.15 -8.06 14.87
CA PRO A 212 7.54 -7.74 15.21
C PRO A 212 8.47 -8.94 15.44
N ASN A 213 7.92 -10.13 15.69
CA ASN A 213 8.68 -11.39 15.78
C ASN A 213 8.83 -12.08 14.41
N GLY A 214 8.42 -11.44 13.32
CA GLY A 214 8.42 -11.95 11.94
C GLY A 214 7.49 -13.14 11.70
N GLU A 215 6.53 -13.38 12.58
CA GLU A 215 5.53 -14.42 12.40
C GLU A 215 4.43 -13.88 11.47
N ARG A 216 4.06 -14.66 10.46
CA ARG A 216 2.96 -14.31 9.56
C ARG A 216 1.64 -14.56 10.29
N VAL A 217 0.99 -13.49 10.76
CA VAL A 217 -0.21 -13.58 11.61
C VAL A 217 -1.50 -13.72 10.80
N CYS A 218 -1.52 -13.21 9.57
CA CYS A 218 -2.63 -13.41 8.65
C CYS A 218 -2.17 -13.28 7.19
N THR A 219 -2.94 -13.92 6.29
CA THR A 219 -2.75 -13.86 4.84
C THR A 219 -4.10 -14.06 4.15
N ALA A 220 -4.37 -13.33 3.08
CA ALA A 220 -5.47 -13.61 2.16
C ALA A 220 -5.14 -14.77 1.21
N ASP A 221 -6.16 -15.28 0.50
CA ASP A 221 -5.97 -16.20 -0.61
C ASP A 221 -5.40 -15.51 -1.86
N ALA A 222 -5.12 -16.27 -2.91
CA ALA A 222 -4.46 -15.77 -4.12
C ALA A 222 -5.40 -15.25 -5.21
N THR A 223 -6.72 -15.33 -5.03
CA THR A 223 -7.70 -15.21 -6.13
C THR A 223 -8.86 -14.26 -5.85
N ARG A 224 -9.15 -13.95 -4.58
CA ARG A 224 -10.31 -13.14 -4.17
C ARG A 224 -9.89 -11.79 -3.63
N GLN A 225 -10.77 -10.81 -3.79
CA GLN A 225 -10.64 -9.53 -3.11
C GLN A 225 -10.96 -9.70 -1.63
N ALA A 226 -10.15 -9.10 -0.76
CA ALA A 226 -10.29 -9.24 0.67
C ALA A 226 -9.61 -8.09 1.42
N LEU A 227 -10.04 -7.86 2.65
CA LEU A 227 -9.32 -7.09 3.65
C LEU A 227 -8.55 -8.05 4.56
N VAL A 228 -7.26 -7.80 4.75
CA VAL A 228 -6.42 -8.54 5.70
C VAL A 228 -6.18 -7.65 6.91
N ALA A 229 -6.73 -8.05 8.06
CA ALA A 229 -6.75 -7.24 9.26
C ALA A 229 -5.82 -7.79 10.35
N TYR A 230 -5.18 -6.89 11.10
CA TYR A 230 -4.38 -7.21 12.27
C TYR A 230 -4.46 -6.09 13.33
N ASP A 231 -4.84 -6.41 14.56
CA ASP A 231 -4.75 -5.48 15.70
C ASP A 231 -3.49 -5.74 16.52
N THR A 232 -2.54 -4.83 16.42
CA THR A 232 -1.26 -4.87 17.14
C THR A 232 -1.39 -4.81 18.67
N ARG A 233 -2.55 -4.44 19.22
CA ARG A 233 -2.78 -4.41 20.69
C ARG A 233 -3.23 -5.76 21.22
N THR A 234 -4.12 -6.45 20.50
CA THR A 234 -4.74 -7.69 20.95
C THR A 234 -4.09 -8.93 20.33
N GLY A 235 -3.38 -8.76 19.21
CA GLY A 235 -2.85 -9.85 18.40
C GLY A 235 -3.90 -10.52 17.49
N GLU A 236 -5.15 -10.05 17.51
CA GLU A 236 -6.21 -10.58 16.66
C GLU A 236 -5.91 -10.31 15.19
N ALA A 237 -6.07 -11.33 14.35
CA ALA A 237 -5.81 -11.27 12.93
C ALA A 237 -6.88 -12.05 12.15
N GLY A 238 -7.20 -11.61 10.94
CA GLY A 238 -8.22 -12.27 10.12
C GLY A 238 -8.34 -11.70 8.72
N THR A 239 -9.20 -12.33 7.93
CA THR A 239 -9.53 -11.87 6.57
C THR A 239 -11.03 -11.67 6.42
N VAL A 240 -11.42 -10.66 5.66
CA VAL A 240 -12.82 -10.38 5.32
C VAL A 240 -12.92 -10.26 3.82
N SER A 241 -13.67 -11.17 3.19
CA SER A 241 -13.91 -11.12 1.75
C SER A 241 -14.64 -9.84 1.37
N LEU A 242 -14.21 -9.21 0.28
CA LEU A 242 -14.97 -8.15 -0.36
C LEU A 242 -15.93 -8.78 -1.38
N ALA A 243 -17.09 -8.16 -1.56
CA ALA A 243 -18.14 -8.62 -2.48
C ALA A 243 -17.73 -8.42 -3.94
#